data_AF-A0A535KYK1-F1
#
_entry.id   AF-A0A535KYK1-F1
#
_cell.length_a   1.000
_cell.length_b   1.000
_cell.length_c   1.000
_cell.angle_alpha   90.00
_cell.angle_beta   90.00
_cell.angle_gamma   90.00
#
_symmetry.space_group_name_H-M   'P 1'
#
loop_
_entity.id
_entity.type
_entity.pdbx_description
1 polymer ?
#
loop_
_entity_poly.entity_id
_entity_poly.type
_entity_poly.pdbx_seq_one_letter_code
_entity_poly.pdbx_strand_id
1 'polypeptide(L)' 'VEALEENDMEKLADELGDLLLQVYLHAEIARQEGDFAIGDVFEHVNAKLIRRHPHVFGEVKVSGAGQVIQ' A
#
# COMPACT_ATOMS: atom_id res chain seq x y z
N VAL A 1 -1.62 -5.68 -15.90
CA VAL A 1 -0.73 -4.51 -15.83
C VAL A 1 0.15 -4.66 -17.04
N GLU A 2 -0.08 -3.85 -18.06
CA GLU A 2 0.53 -4.04 -19.38
C GLU A 2 2.07 -4.06 -19.28
N ALA A 3 2.65 -3.26 -18.37
CA ALA A 3 4.08 -3.26 -18.08
C ALA A 3 4.65 -4.57 -17.48
N LEU A 4 3.87 -5.32 -16.68
CA LEU A 4 4.31 -6.61 -16.14
C LEU A 4 4.40 -7.69 -17.23
N GLU A 5 3.62 -7.53 -18.30
CA GLU A 5 3.61 -8.47 -19.45
C GLU A 5 4.81 -8.21 -20.38
N GLU A 6 5.34 -6.98 -20.38
CA GLU A 6 6.45 -6.54 -21.24
C GLU A 6 7.84 -6.61 -20.57
N ASN A 7 7.93 -7.01 -19.29
CA ASN A 7 9.15 -6.91 -18.45
C ASN A 7 9.74 -5.48 -18.38
N ASP A 8 8.91 -4.46 -18.63
CA ASP A 8 9.33 -3.07 -18.61
C ASP A 8 9.13 -2.47 -17.21
N MET A 9 10.20 -2.51 -16.42
CA MET A 9 10.20 -2.01 -15.05
C MET A 9 10.10 -0.48 -14.96
N GLU A 10 10.48 0.24 -16.01
CA GLU A 10 10.39 1.71 -16.06
C GLU A 10 8.92 2.11 -16.28
N LYS A 11 8.26 1.48 -17.26
CA LYS A 11 6.81 1.66 -17.49
C LYS A 11 5.98 1.27 -16.27
N LEU A 12 6.37 0.20 -15.56
CA LEU A 12 5.70 -0.18 -14.31
C LEU A 12 5.85 0.90 -13.22
N ALA A 13 7.04 1.49 -13.09
CA ALA A 13 7.28 2.55 -12.13
C ALA A 13 6.42 3.80 -12.45
N ASP A 14 6.28 4.15 -13.73
CA ASP A 14 5.41 5.24 -14.19
C ASP A 14 3.93 4.96 -13.88
N GLU A 15 3.42 3.75 -14.21
CA GLU A 15 2.03 3.36 -13.90
C GLU A 15 1.74 3.37 -12.39
N LEU A 16 2.71 2.95 -11.56
CA LEU A 16 2.61 3.05 -10.11
C LEU A 16 2.66 4.50 -9.62
N GLY A 17 3.42 5.35 -10.29
CA GLY A 17 3.47 6.79 -10.05
C GLY A 17 2.11 7.45 -10.28
N ASP A 18 1.44 7.13 -11.39
CA ASP A 18 0.09 7.63 -11.70
C ASP A 18 -0.94 7.18 -10.66
N LEU A 19 -0.85 5.92 -10.20
CA LEU A 19 -1.71 5.42 -9.13
C LEU A 19 -1.49 6.19 -7.83
N LEU A 20 -0.23 6.45 -7.45
CA LEU A 20 0.09 7.26 -6.28
C LEU A 20 -0.37 8.71 -6.43
N LEU A 21 -0.30 9.30 -7.62
CA LEU A 21 -0.80 10.63 -7.91
C LEU A 21 -2.30 10.73 -7.66
N GLN A 22 -3.07 9.72 -8.08
CA GLN A 22 -4.50 9.65 -7.82
C GLN A 22 -4.80 9.60 -6.30
N VAL A 23 -4.06 8.80 -5.54
CA VAL A 23 -4.19 8.74 -4.07
C VAL A 23 -3.90 10.09 -3.43
N TYR A 24 -2.83 10.76 -3.87
CA TYR A 24 -2.46 12.08 -3.38
C TYR A 24 -3.55 13.12 -3.66
N LEU A 25 -4.10 13.14 -4.87
CA LEU A 25 -5.17 14.08 -5.25
C LEU A 25 -6.41 13.91 -4.36
N HIS A 26 -6.85 12.68 -4.11
CA HIS A 26 -7.98 12.43 -3.22
C HIS A 26 -7.71 12.84 -1.78
N ALA A 27 -6.50 12.60 -1.27
CA ALA A 27 -6.11 13.04 0.06
C ALA A 27 -6.05 14.56 0.18
N GLU A 28 -5.65 15.28 -0.88
CA GLU A 28 -5.64 16.74 -0.90
C GLU A 28 -7.06 17.32 -0.91
N ILE A 29 -8.00 16.72 -1.65
CA ILE A 29 -9.42 17.10 -1.61
C ILE A 29 -9.99 16.90 -0.19
N ALA A 30 -9.77 15.73 0.41
CA ALA A 30 -10.21 15.45 1.78
C ALA A 30 -9.59 16.42 2.81
N ARG A 31 -8.33 16.80 2.61
CA ARG A 31 -7.64 17.77 3.47
C ARG A 31 -8.29 19.16 3.38
N GLN A 32 -8.71 19.58 2.20
CA GLN A 32 -9.39 20.87 1.98
C GLN A 32 -10.78 20.90 2.62
N GLU A 33 -11.46 19.75 2.68
CA GLU A 33 -12.74 19.58 3.37
C GLU A 33 -12.59 19.46 4.90
N GLY A 34 -11.35 19.31 5.39
CA GLY A 34 -11.04 19.19 6.82
C GLY A 34 -11.21 17.77 7.37
N ASP A 35 -11.27 16.76 6.51
CA ASP A 35 -11.52 15.36 6.89
C ASP A 35 -10.23 14.63 7.32
N PHE A 36 -9.36 14.33 6.36
CA PHE A 36 -8.09 13.62 6.60
C PHE A 36 -7.03 14.07 5.59
N ALA A 37 -5.76 13.84 5.92
CA ALA A 37 -4.61 14.15 5.08
C ALA A 37 -3.91 12.86 4.59
N ILE A 38 -2.96 13.04 3.66
CA ILE A 38 -2.19 11.91 3.11
C ILE A 38 -1.43 11.13 4.19
N GLY A 39 -1.04 11.78 5.30
CA GLY A 39 -0.42 11.12 6.46
C GLY A 39 -1.32 10.03 7.07
N ASP A 40 -2.60 10.32 7.25
CA ASP A 40 -3.58 9.37 7.81
C ASP A 40 -3.76 8.15 6.91
N VAL A 41 -3.67 8.35 5.58
CA VAL A 41 -3.70 7.24 4.60
C VAL A 41 -2.53 6.30 4.83
N PHE A 42 -1.31 6.84 5.00
CA PHE A 42 -0.12 6.02 5.27
C PHE A 42 -0.19 5.32 6.63
N GLU A 43 -0.68 5.98 7.67
CA GLU A 43 -0.89 5.36 8.98
C GLU A 43 -1.86 4.18 8.89
N HIS A 44 -2.98 4.35 8.19
CA HIS A 44 -3.95 3.29 7.97
C HIS A 44 -3.39 2.13 7.14
N VAL A 45 -2.57 2.40 6.13
CA VAL A 45 -1.88 1.36 5.35
C VAL A 45 -0.90 0.60 6.24
N ASN A 46 -0.08 1.30 7.01
CA ASN A 46 0.88 0.69 7.93
C ASN A 46 0.17 -0.19 8.98
N ALA A 47 -0.91 0.30 9.60
CA ALA A 47 -1.70 -0.48 10.54
C ALA A 47 -2.31 -1.73 9.89
N LYS A 48 -2.78 -1.64 8.64
CA LYS A 48 -3.28 -2.80 7.87
C LYS A 48 -2.15 -3.80 7.58
N LEU A 49 -0.96 -3.33 7.21
CA LEU A 49 0.20 -4.18 6.94
C LEU A 49 0.60 -4.98 8.18
N ILE A 50 0.76 -4.31 9.32
CA ILE A 50 1.09 -4.95 10.60
C ILE A 50 0.01 -5.96 11.01
N ARG A 51 -1.27 -5.56 10.96
CA ARG A 51 -2.40 -6.42 11.35
C ARG A 51 -2.53 -7.67 10.46
N ARG A 52 -2.29 -7.54 9.15
CA ARG A 52 -2.40 -8.66 8.19
C ARG A 52 -1.14 -9.54 8.18
N HIS A 53 0.00 -9.03 8.63
CA HIS A 53 1.26 -9.76 8.67
C HIS A 53 1.90 -9.74 10.07
N PRO A 54 1.17 -10.19 11.12
CA PRO A 54 1.70 -10.19 12.48
C PRO A 54 2.95 -11.07 12.63
N HIS A 55 3.17 -11.98 11.69
CA HIS A 55 4.34 -12.85 11.63
C HIS A 55 5.59 -12.21 11.02
N VAL A 56 5.45 -11.13 10.26
CA VAL A 56 6.59 -10.35 9.72
C VAL A 56 7.01 -9.27 10.72
N PHE A 57 6.03 -8.70 11.45
CA PHE A 57 6.23 -7.50 12.26
C PHE A 57 6.04 -7.70 13.78
N GLY A 58 5.68 -8.90 14.23
CA GLY A 58 5.57 -9.27 15.65
C GLY A 58 6.62 -10.30 16.07
N GLU A 59 6.67 -10.64 17.37
CA GLU A 59 7.52 -11.73 17.90
C GLU A 59 6.97 -13.14 17.56
N VAL A 60 5.89 -13.24 16.79
CA VAL A 60 5.29 -14.53 16.42
C VAL A 60 6.06 -15.14 15.24
N LYS A 61 6.99 -16.05 15.54
CA LYS A 61 7.63 -16.91 14.54
C LYS A 61 6.60 -17.91 13.99
N VAL A 62 6.08 -17.66 12.79
CA VAL A 62 5.38 -18.71 12.01
C VAL A 62 6.39 -19.57 11.29
N SER A 63 6.16 -20.89 11.32
CA SER A 63 7.07 -21.91 10.78
C SER A 63 6.74 -22.35 9.34
N GLY A 64 5.88 -21.62 8.61
CA GLY A 64 5.62 -21.92 7.20
C GLY A 64 4.47 -21.16 6.55
N ALA A 65 4.53 -21.05 5.21
CA ALA A 65 3.61 -20.28 4.36
C ALA A 65 2.13 -20.72 4.46
N GLY A 66 1.85 -21.94 4.92
CA GLY A 66 0.48 -22.46 5.10
C GLY A 66 -0.32 -21.79 6.22
N GLN A 67 0.30 -20.97 7.07
CA GLN A 67 -0.38 -20.21 8.13
C GLN A 67 -0.71 -18.75 7.73
N VAL A 68 -0.46 -18.37 6.47
CA VAL A 68 -0.56 -16.97 6.00
C VAL A 68 -1.84 -16.69 5.20
N ILE A 69 -2.67 -17.70 4.89
CA ILE A 69 -3.90 -17.49 4.11
C ILE A 69 -5.05 -17.14 5.07
N GLN A 70 -5.48 -15.87 5.06
CA GLN A 70 -6.70 -15.39 5.71
C GLN A 70 -7.55 -14.58 4.72
#